data_AF-A0A2K1K5L0-F1
#
_entry.id   AF-A0A2K1K5L0-F1
#
_cell.length_a   1.000
_cell.length_b   1.000
_cell.length_c   1.000
_cell.angle_alpha   90.00
_cell.angle_beta   90.00
_cell.angle_gamma   90.00
#
_symmetry.space_group_name_H-M   'P 1'
#
loop_
_entity.id
_entity.type
_entity.pdbx_description
1 polymer ?
#
loop_
_entity_poly.entity_id
_entity_poly.type
_entity_poly.pdbx_seq_one_letter_code
_entity_poly.pdbx_strand_id
1 'polypeptide(L)'
;MPIEFSNYHRNEGIKHQLSMVHTPQKNDINKYKNRTIIEHTRSIATIILRAWYRRINKYVTNQELKRNQEDFNMYFLITRDKYIIILFYVDDTRVTRDDKHNI
;
A
#
# COMPACT_ATOMS: atom_id res chain seq x y z
N MET A 1 -3.80 -7.15 33.56
CA MET A 1 -4.73 -7.40 32.43
C MET A 1 -6.11 -6.98 32.91
N PRO A 2 -6.81 -6.08 32.18
CA PRO A 2 -8.15 -5.66 32.57
C PRO A 2 -9.10 -6.85 32.66
N ILE A 3 -9.95 -6.87 33.69
CA ILE A 3 -10.89 -7.97 33.98
C ILE A 3 -11.85 -8.21 32.80
N GLU A 4 -12.28 -7.13 32.14
CA GLU A 4 -13.13 -7.18 30.93
C GLU A 4 -12.52 -8.03 29.82
N PHE A 5 -11.21 -7.92 29.60
CA PHE A 5 -10.50 -8.61 28.53
C PHE A 5 -10.36 -10.12 28.80
N SER A 6 -10.21 -10.51 30.06
CA SER A 6 -10.20 -11.93 30.46
C SER A 6 -11.58 -12.58 30.27
N ASN A 7 -12.66 -11.86 30.55
CA ASN A 7 -14.03 -12.37 30.40
C ASN A 7 -14.39 -12.56 28.92
N TYR A 8 -13.98 -11.62 28.06
CA TYR A 8 -14.16 -11.75 26.61
C TYR A 8 -13.48 -13.00 26.06
N HIS A 9 -12.19 -13.22 26.36
CA HIS A 9 -11.49 -14.41 25.87
C HIS A 9 -12.10 -15.72 26.36
N ARG A 10 -12.61 -15.75 27.60
CA ARG A 10 -13.25 -16.94 28.15
C ARG A 10 -14.59 -17.22 27.46
N ASN A 11 -15.37 -16.19 27.15
CA ASN A 11 -16.67 -16.32 26.47
C ASN A 11 -16.50 -16.73 24.99
N GLU A 12 -15.47 -16.21 24.32
CA GLU A 12 -15.15 -16.55 22.92
C GLU A 12 -14.35 -17.85 22.77
N GLY A 13 -14.09 -18.60 23.85
CA GLY A 13 -13.31 -19.84 23.82
C GLY A 13 -11.82 -19.63 23.48
N ILE A 14 -11.32 -18.40 23.55
CA ILE A 14 -9.94 -18.04 23.26
C ILE A 14 -9.07 -18.41 24.47
N LYS A 15 -8.18 -19.39 24.29
CA LYS A 15 -7.19 -19.76 25.29
C LYS A 15 -6.07 -18.72 25.36
N HIS A 16 -6.26 -17.71 26.21
CA HIS A 16 -5.25 -16.70 26.48
C HIS A 16 -4.15 -17.25 27.41
N GLN A 17 -2.94 -17.45 26.89
CA GLN A 17 -1.75 -17.78 27.68
C GLN A 17 -0.93 -16.52 27.95
N LEU A 18 -0.80 -16.14 29.21
CA LEU A 18 0.15 -15.11 29.62
C LEU A 18 1.56 -15.69 29.60
N SER A 19 2.51 -15.00 28.96
CA SER A 19 3.93 -15.27 29.15
C SER A 19 4.29 -14.91 30.58
N MET A 20 4.97 -15.79 31.33
CA MET A 20 5.55 -15.40 32.61
C MET A 20 6.59 -14.30 32.37
N VAL A 21 6.54 -13.24 33.18
CA VAL A 21 7.61 -12.25 33.24
C VAL A 21 8.86 -13.02 33.71
N HIS A 22 9.93 -13.01 32.91
CA HIS A 22 11.20 -13.75 33.09
C HIS A 22 11.32 -15.16 32.46
N THR A 23 10.56 -15.49 31.40
CA THR A 23 11.03 -16.51 30.42
C THR A 23 11.43 -15.86 29.09
N PRO A 24 12.67 -15.32 28.99
CA PRO A 24 13.16 -14.64 27.78
C PRO A 24 12.99 -15.50 26.53
N GLN A 25 13.24 -16.81 26.64
CA GLN A 25 13.27 -17.74 25.52
C GLN A 25 11.93 -17.80 24.76
N LYS A 26 10.79 -17.84 25.46
CA LYS A 26 9.45 -17.89 24.82
C LYS A 26 9.10 -16.54 24.18
N ASN A 27 9.49 -15.44 24.81
CA ASN A 27 9.32 -14.10 24.25
C ASN A 27 10.21 -13.86 23.03
N ASP A 28 11.42 -14.40 23.00
CA ASP A 28 12.35 -14.27 21.88
C ASP A 28 11.89 -15.08 20.66
N ILE A 29 11.34 -16.29 20.88
CA ILE A 29 10.66 -17.05 19.81
C ILE A 29 9.47 -16.27 19.25
N ASN A 30 8.66 -15.63 20.11
CA ASN A 30 7.53 -14.81 19.68
C ASN A 30 7.98 -13.55 18.92
N LYS A 31 9.04 -12.86 19.38
CA LYS A 31 9.64 -11.73 18.66
C LYS A 31 10.13 -12.16 17.29
N TYR A 32 10.78 -13.30 17.19
CA TYR A 32 11.25 -13.85 15.91
C TYR A 32 10.08 -14.11 14.96
N LYS A 33 9.03 -14.81 15.43
CA LYS A 33 7.82 -15.07 14.63
C LYS A 33 7.14 -13.77 14.18
N ASN A 34 6.99 -12.81 15.09
CA ASN A 34 6.40 -11.51 14.77
C ASN A 34 7.24 -10.74 13.75
N ARG A 35 8.57 -10.76 13.88
CA ARG A 35 9.47 -10.17 12.89
C ARG A 35 9.27 -10.82 11.53
N THR A 36 9.24 -12.15 11.47
CA THR A 36 9.03 -12.90 10.22
C THR A 36 7.70 -12.53 9.57
N ILE A 37 6.60 -12.41 10.33
CA ILE A 37 5.31 -11.96 9.80
C ILE A 37 5.44 -10.55 9.21
N ILE A 38 6.04 -9.62 9.94
CA ILE A 38 6.24 -8.24 9.47
C ILE A 38 7.07 -8.19 8.18
N GLU A 39 8.17 -8.95 8.09
CA GLU A 39 8.99 -8.99 6.87
C GLU A 39 8.23 -9.55 5.68
N HIS A 40 7.43 -10.62 5.88
CA HIS A 40 6.55 -11.13 4.83
C HIS A 40 5.50 -10.10 4.42
N THR A 41 4.85 -9.44 5.38
CA THR A 41 3.85 -8.40 5.09
C THR A 41 4.46 -7.24 4.30
N ARG A 42 5.65 -6.76 4.66
CA ARG A 42 6.36 -5.72 3.90
C ARG A 42 6.72 -6.17 2.49
N SER A 43 7.18 -7.41 2.34
CA SER A 43 7.49 -8.00 1.04
C SER A 43 6.25 -8.07 0.15
N ILE A 44 5.14 -8.58 0.69
CA ILE A 44 3.85 -8.66 0.00
C ILE A 44 3.35 -7.26 -0.38
N ALA A 45 3.38 -6.29 0.52
CA ALA A 45 2.98 -4.91 0.24
C ALA A 45 3.79 -4.32 -0.93
N THR A 46 5.11 -4.56 -0.95
CA THR A 46 5.98 -4.14 -2.04
C THR A 46 5.61 -4.81 -3.37
N ILE A 47 5.32 -6.12 -3.35
CA ILE A 47 4.90 -6.87 -4.53
C ILE A 47 3.56 -6.34 -5.06
N ILE A 48 2.60 -6.07 -4.18
CA ILE A 48 1.29 -5.53 -4.54
C ILE A 48 1.42 -4.15 -5.20
N LEU A 49 2.21 -3.24 -4.60
CA LEU A 49 2.45 -1.90 -5.16
C LEU A 49 3.06 -1.99 -6.57
N ARG A 50 4.04 -2.87 -6.77
CA ARG A 50 4.65 -3.11 -8.09
C ARG A 50 3.65 -3.69 -9.10
N ALA A 51 2.82 -4.63 -8.67
CA ALA A 51 1.81 -5.24 -9.54
C ALA A 51 0.74 -4.23 -9.97
N TRP A 52 0.30 -3.37 -9.04
CA TRP A 52 -0.61 -2.27 -9.30
C TRP A 52 0.00 -1.26 -10.28
N TYR A 53 1.22 -0.79 -10.01
CA TYR A 53 1.93 0.15 -10.88
C TYR A 53 2.09 -0.43 -12.30
N ARG A 54 2.47 -1.71 -12.41
CA ARG A 54 2.57 -2.39 -13.71
C ARG A 54 1.24 -2.41 -14.47
N ARG A 55 0.11 -2.63 -13.79
CA ARG A 55 -1.22 -2.64 -14.41
C ARG A 55 -1.61 -1.25 -14.91
N ILE A 56 -1.40 -0.22 -14.09
CA ILE A 56 -1.70 1.17 -14.47
C ILE A 56 -0.82 1.61 -15.62
N ASN A 57 0.50 1.41 -15.50
CA ASN A 57 1.42 1.78 -16.56
C ASN A 57 1.02 1.14 -17.88
N LYS A 58 0.71 -0.17 -17.89
CA LYS A 58 0.22 -0.87 -19.10
C LYS A 58 -1.07 -0.26 -19.63
N TYR A 59 -2.04 0.02 -18.77
CA TYR A 59 -3.32 0.59 -19.18
C TYR A 59 -3.13 1.99 -19.78
N VAL A 60 -2.40 2.88 -19.10
CA VAL A 60 -2.17 4.26 -19.52
C VAL A 60 -1.38 4.32 -20.83
N THR A 61 -0.33 3.50 -20.99
CA THR A 61 0.42 3.45 -22.25
C THR A 61 -0.41 2.90 -23.41
N ASN A 62 -1.39 2.03 -23.15
CA ASN A 62 -2.31 1.55 -24.19
C ASN A 62 -3.30 2.64 -24.65
N GLN A 63 -3.47 3.72 -23.89
CA GLN A 63 -4.31 4.87 -24.24
C GLN A 63 -3.51 5.98 -24.96
N GLU A 64 -2.34 5.66 -25.52
CA GLU A 64 -1.43 6.59 -26.21
C GLU A 64 -0.78 7.68 -25.32
N LEU A 65 -1.04 7.69 -24.02
CA LEU A 65 -0.31 8.54 -23.08
C LEU A 65 1.15 8.09 -22.98
N LYS A 66 2.06 9.04 -23.07
CA LYS A 66 3.50 8.81 -22.92
C LYS A 66 3.92 9.06 -21.47
N ARG A 67 4.81 8.21 -20.95
CA ARG A 67 5.42 8.42 -19.64
C ARG A 67 6.56 9.42 -19.76
N ASN A 68 6.70 10.30 -18.77
CA ASN A 68 7.83 11.22 -18.69
C ASN A 68 9.14 10.47 -18.36
N GLN A 69 10.27 11.03 -18.81
CA GLN A 69 11.60 10.44 -18.63
C GLN A 69 12.26 10.84 -17.31
N GLU A 70 11.97 12.03 -16.79
CA GLU A 70 12.48 12.57 -15.54
C GLU A 70 11.60 12.16 -14.34
N ASP A 71 10.28 12.13 -14.53
CA ASP A 71 9.31 11.69 -13.52
C ASP A 71 8.49 10.50 -14.02
N PHE A 72 8.79 9.30 -13.52
CA PHE A 72 8.07 8.08 -13.90
C PHE A 72 6.62 8.03 -13.42
N ASN A 73 6.23 8.87 -12.46
CA ASN A 73 4.85 8.97 -12.01
C ASN A 73 4.00 9.87 -12.91
N MET A 74 4.62 10.58 -13.86
CA MET A 74 3.93 11.49 -14.76
C MET A 74 3.70 10.87 -16.15
N TYR A 75 2.46 10.98 -16.62
CA TYR A 75 2.01 10.60 -17.95
C TYR A 75 1.39 11.80 -18.63
N PHE A 76 1.58 11.92 -19.93
CA PHE A 76 1.04 13.03 -20.70
C PHE A 76 0.60 12.60 -22.09
N LEU A 77 -0.44 13.27 -22.57
CA LEU A 77 -0.84 13.28 -23.97
C LEU A 77 -0.93 14.74 -24.39
N ILE A 78 -0.09 15.14 -25.34
CA ILE A 78 -0.08 16.49 -25.90
C ILE A 78 -0.47 16.37 -27.36
N THR A 79 -1.51 17.12 -27.73
CA THR A 79 -1.96 17.33 -29.10
C THR A 79 -1.70 18.79 -29.48
N ARG A 80 -1.98 19.18 -30.73
CA ARG A 80 -1.74 20.56 -31.20
C ARG A 80 -2.40 21.62 -30.32
N ASP A 81 -3.60 21.35 -29.81
CA ASP A 81 -4.41 22.34 -29.09
C ASP A 81 -4.83 21.94 -27.69
N LYS A 82 -4.57 20.71 -27.26
CA LYS A 82 -5.02 20.17 -25.97
C LYS A 82 -3.93 19.33 -25.32
N TYR A 83 -3.93 19.31 -23.98
CA TYR A 83 -3.09 18.42 -23.21
C TYR A 83 -3.89 17.67 -22.15
N ILE A 84 -3.40 16.50 -21.77
CA ILE A 84 -3.76 15.75 -20.57
C ILE A 84 -2.46 15.44 -19.84
N ILE A 85 -2.41 15.70 -18.54
CA ILE A 85 -1.29 15.31 -17.68
C ILE A 85 -1.87 14.55 -16.48
N ILE A 86 -1.32 13.37 -16.22
CA ILE A 86 -1.68 12.52 -15.10
C ILE A 86 -0.44 12.30 -14.24
N LEU A 87 -0.53 12.58 -12.94
CA LEU A 87 0.47 12.21 -11.95
C LEU A 87 -0.10 11.14 -11.02
N PHE A 88 0.52 9.97 -11.01
CA PHE A 88 0.18 8.84 -10.15
C PHE A 88 1.13 8.77 -8.95
N TYR A 89 0.67 9.21 -7.78
CA TYR A 89 1.30 8.89 -6.50
C TYR A 89 0.51 7.78 -5.79
N VAL A 90 1.18 7.08 -4.87
CA VAL A 90 0.62 5.92 -4.15
C VAL A 90 -0.68 6.27 -3.43
N ASP A 91 -0.71 7.45 -2.81
CA ASP A 91 -1.86 7.90 -2.02
C ASP A 91 -2.78 8.87 -2.79
N ASP A 92 -2.25 9.57 -3.80
CA ASP A 92 -2.97 10.60 -4.56
C ASP A 92 -2.76 10.47 -6.07
N THR A 93 -3.84 10.44 -6.85
CA THR A 93 -3.77 10.59 -8.30
C THR A 93 -4.29 11.95 -8.71
N ARG A 94 -3.49 12.72 -9.44
CA ARG A 94 -3.88 14.05 -9.93
C ARG A 94 -3.98 14.03 -11.45
N VAL A 95 -5.12 14.47 -11.98
CA VAL A 95 -5.37 14.57 -13.42
C VAL A 95 -5.65 16.02 -13.76
N THR A 96 -4.97 16.54 -14.77
CA THR A 96 -5.21 17.87 -15.32
C THR A 96 -5.34 17.80 -16.83
N ARG A 97 -6.09 18.73 -17.40
CA ARG A 97 -6.38 18.80 -18.83
C ARG A 97 -6.44 20.27 -19.25
N ASP A 98 -6.21 20.54 -20.52
CA ASP A 98 -6.61 21.81 -21.14
C ASP A 98 -8.12 22.04 -20.97
N ASP A 99 -8.46 23.10 -20.25
CA ASP A 99 -9.82 23.57 -20.01
C ASP A 99 -9.94 24.97 -20.66
N LYS A 100 -10.13 25.01 -21.98
CA LYS A 100 -10.50 26.25 -22.67
C LYS A 100 -11.93 26.62 -22.24
N HIS A 101 -12.06 27.33 -21.13
CA HIS A 101 -13.27 28.06 -20.79
C HIS A 101 -13.29 29.33 -21.65
N ASN A 102 -13.92 29.25 -22.82
CA ASN A 102 -14.25 30.43 -23.61
C ASN A 102 -15.32 31.22 -22.83
N ILE A 103 -14.91 32.32 -22.22
CA ILE A 103 -15.79 33.38 -21.69
C ILE A 103 -16.14 34.34 -22.84
#